data_AF-A0A1K0IMK6-F1
#
_entry.id   AF-A0A1K0IMK6-F1
#
_cell.length_a   1.000
_cell.length_b   1.000
_cell.length_c   1.000
_cell.angle_alpha   90.00
_cell.angle_beta   90.00
_cell.angle_gamma   90.00
#
_symmetry.space_group_name_H-M   'P 1'
#
loop_
_entity.id
_entity.type
_entity.pdbx_description
1 polymer ?
#
loop_
_entity_poly.entity_id
_entity_poly.type
_entity_poly.pdbx_seq_one_letter_code
_entity_poly.pdbx_strand_id
1 'polypeptide(L)'
;MAAARAPAAHTASSMVVSIQDDPAATAARMQAAASVTLLAAEPDSEAIREWAGRLWQSMPAAQRPPVPFAVQADRTLAPGQVRIELRHGAPQ
;
A
#
# COMPACT_ATOMS: atom_id res chain seq x y z
N MET A 1 -21.24 -3.61 34.96
CA MET A 1 -19.93 -3.28 34.36
C MET A 1 -19.96 -3.70 32.90
N ALA A 2 -20.20 -2.76 31.98
CA ALA A 2 -20.12 -3.04 30.56
C ALA A 2 -18.66 -2.85 30.12
N ALA A 3 -17.98 -3.95 29.82
CA ALA A 3 -16.63 -3.89 29.27
C ALA A 3 -16.69 -3.24 27.88
N ALA A 4 -16.10 -2.05 27.77
CA ALA A 4 -15.89 -1.41 26.47
C ALA A 4 -14.97 -2.33 25.66
N ARG A 5 -15.49 -2.93 24.59
CA ARG A 5 -14.65 -3.63 23.61
C ARG A 5 -13.75 -2.57 22.99
N ALA A 6 -12.48 -2.54 23.38
CA ALA A 6 -11.47 -1.76 22.68
C ALA A 6 -11.52 -2.18 21.19
N PRO A 7 -11.56 -1.23 20.24
CA PRO A 7 -11.42 -1.61 18.84
C PRO A 7 -10.08 -2.34 18.73
N ALA A 8 -10.09 -3.55 18.16
CA ALA A 8 -8.87 -4.25 17.81
C ALA A 8 -7.97 -3.25 17.08
N ALA A 9 -6.80 -2.95 17.66
CA ALA A 9 -5.86 -2.00 17.10
C ALA A 9 -5.34 -2.59 15.80
N HIS A 10 -5.97 -2.22 14.68
CA HIS A 10 -5.44 -2.52 13.38
C HIS A 10 -4.16 -1.71 13.27
N THR A 11 -3.00 -2.37 13.27
CA THR A 11 -1.73 -1.68 13.07
C THR A 11 -1.72 -1.14 11.65
N ALA A 12 -2.04 0.14 11.52
CA ALA A 12 -1.90 0.89 10.29
C ALA A 12 -0.45 1.33 10.18
N SER A 13 0.25 0.79 9.20
CA SER A 13 1.62 1.19 8.84
C SER A 13 1.55 1.99 7.55
N SER A 14 2.30 3.08 7.47
CA SER A 14 2.45 3.83 6.23
C SER A 14 3.93 4.02 5.91
N MET A 15 4.25 4.02 4.61
CA MET A 15 5.59 4.32 4.12
C MET A 15 5.49 5.15 2.84
N VAL A 16 6.44 6.06 2.64
CA VAL A 16 6.59 6.82 1.41
C VAL A 16 7.78 6.27 0.65
N VAL A 17 7.58 5.98 -0.64
CA VAL A 17 8.60 5.47 -1.56
C VAL A 17 8.63 6.33 -2.82
N SER A 18 9.72 6.24 -3.56
CA SER A 18 9.84 6.84 -4.89
C SER A 18 9.43 5.82 -5.95
N ILE A 19 8.87 6.28 -7.08
CA ILE A 19 8.64 5.41 -8.25
C ILE A 19 9.95 4.90 -8.88
N GLN A 20 11.09 5.47 -8.48
CA GLN A 20 12.42 4.99 -8.87
C GLN A 20 12.91 3.83 -8.00
N ASP A 21 12.28 3.59 -6.86
CA ASP A 21 12.58 2.43 -6.03
C ASP A 21 12.08 1.15 -6.69
N ASP A 22 12.83 0.06 -6.51
CA ASP A 22 12.46 -1.25 -7.04
C ASP A 22 11.09 -1.71 -6.46
N PRO A 23 10.08 -1.96 -7.33
CA PRO A 23 8.78 -2.46 -6.90
C PRO A 23 8.88 -3.82 -6.18
N ALA A 24 9.82 -4.69 -6.56
CA ALA A 24 9.97 -6.00 -5.93
C ALA A 24 10.52 -5.89 -4.50
N ALA A 25 11.55 -5.06 -4.30
CA ALA A 25 12.05 -4.71 -2.97
C ALA A 25 10.96 -4.07 -2.10
N THR A 26 10.12 -3.22 -2.68
CA THR A 26 9.00 -2.59 -1.99
C THR A 26 7.94 -3.62 -1.59
N ALA A 27 7.55 -4.53 -2.49
CA ALA A 27 6.61 -5.62 -2.20
C ALA A 27 7.10 -6.51 -1.04
N ALA A 28 8.40 -6.81 -0.99
CA ALA A 28 8.99 -7.58 0.10
C ALA A 28 8.87 -6.87 1.47
N ARG A 29 8.90 -5.53 1.50
CA ARG A 29 8.75 -4.73 2.72
C ARG A 29 7.31 -4.63 3.22
N MET A 30 6.32 -4.82 2.36
CA MET A 30 4.90 -4.68 2.72
C MET A 30 4.40 -5.82 3.64
N GLN A 31 5.13 -6.93 3.72
CA GLN A 31 4.77 -8.14 4.50
C GLN A 31 3.33 -8.61 4.20
N ALA A 32 2.79 -9.54 5.01
CA ALA A 32 1.41 -10.00 4.89
C ALA A 32 0.42 -8.93 5.38
N ALA A 33 0.37 -7.79 4.69
CA ALA A 33 -0.67 -6.79 4.87
C ALA A 33 -2.02 -7.35 4.37
N ALA A 34 -3.07 -7.18 5.17
CA ALA A 34 -4.41 -7.62 4.81
C ALA A 34 -5.06 -6.71 3.76
N SER A 35 -4.67 -5.43 3.76
CA SER A 35 -5.05 -4.49 2.70
C SER A 35 -3.95 -3.46 2.47
N VAL A 36 -3.90 -2.98 1.22
CA VAL A 36 -2.90 -2.02 0.75
C VAL A 36 -3.64 -0.92 0.00
N THR A 37 -3.30 0.33 0.28
CA THR A 37 -3.76 1.50 -0.47
C THR A 37 -2.54 2.27 -0.98
N LEU A 38 -2.56 2.64 -2.26
CA LEU A 38 -1.54 3.50 -2.86
C LEU A 38 -2.09 4.92 -3.01
N LEU A 39 -1.31 5.90 -2.60
CA LEU A 39 -1.60 7.31 -2.82
C LEU A 39 -0.42 7.99 -3.49
N ALA A 40 -0.67 8.89 -4.44
CA ALA A 40 0.37 9.62 -5.14
C ALA A 40 -0.11 11.04 -5.48
N ALA A 41 0.84 11.96 -5.70
CA ALA A 41 0.51 13.31 -6.17
C ALA A 41 -0.19 13.29 -7.53
N GLU A 42 0.20 12.35 -8.40
CA GLU A 42 -0.25 12.24 -9.79
C GLU A 42 -0.76 10.82 -10.08
N PRO A 43 -1.93 10.42 -9.55
CA PRO A 43 -2.44 9.04 -9.64
C PRO A 43 -2.67 8.57 -11.09
N ASP A 44 -2.93 9.50 -12.00
CA ASP A 44 -3.17 9.23 -13.42
C ASP A 44 -1.88 9.23 -14.26
N SER A 45 -0.72 9.53 -13.66
CA SER A 45 0.56 9.49 -14.34
C SER A 45 0.90 8.07 -14.78
N GLU A 46 1.30 7.91 -16.04
CA GLU A 46 1.67 6.62 -16.61
C GLU A 46 2.80 5.96 -15.81
N ALA A 47 3.79 6.74 -15.36
CA ALA A 47 4.91 6.23 -14.57
C ALA A 47 4.46 5.66 -13.22
N ILE A 48 3.49 6.29 -12.56
CA ILE A 48 2.92 5.80 -11.29
C ILE A 48 2.08 4.55 -11.52
N ARG A 49 1.27 4.51 -12.59
CA ARG A 49 0.45 3.35 -12.95
C ARG A 49 1.31 2.14 -13.32
N GLU A 50 2.37 2.35 -14.09
CA GLU A 50 3.32 1.31 -14.46
C GLU A 50 4.03 0.76 -13.23
N TRP A 51 4.55 1.64 -12.37
CA TRP A 51 5.20 1.25 -11.13
C TRP A 51 4.26 0.47 -10.21
N ALA A 52 3.01 0.93 -10.03
CA ALA A 52 1.99 0.23 -9.24
C ALA A 52 1.63 -1.15 -9.83
N GLY A 53 1.60 -1.26 -11.16
CA GLY A 53 1.40 -2.53 -11.86
C GLY A 53 2.55 -3.51 -11.61
N ARG A 54 3.80 -3.05 -11.68
CA ARG A 54 4.98 -3.85 -11.35
C ARG A 54 4.97 -4.29 -9.88
N LEU A 55 4.62 -3.38 -8.96
CA LEU A 55 4.49 -3.69 -7.53
C LEU A 55 3.47 -4.82 -7.30
N TRP A 56 2.30 -4.72 -7.93
CA TRP A 56 1.26 -5.75 -7.85
C TRP A 56 1.74 -7.10 -8.43
N GLN A 57 2.45 -7.08 -9.56
CA GLN A 57 3.02 -8.29 -10.16
C GLN A 57 4.11 -8.94 -9.30
N SER A 58 4.86 -8.14 -8.53
CA SER A 58 5.89 -8.62 -7.61
C SER A 58 5.33 -9.24 -6.34
N MET A 59 4.05 -9.03 -6.00
CA MET A 59 3.46 -9.63 -4.81
C MET A 59 3.31 -11.15 -4.96
N PRO A 60 3.50 -11.93 -3.88
CA PRO A 60 3.20 -13.37 -3.89
C PRO A 60 1.73 -13.63 -4.25
N ALA A 61 1.44 -14.65 -5.06
CA ALA A 61 0.08 -14.96 -5.52
C ALA A 61 -0.94 -15.12 -4.37
N ALA A 62 -0.50 -15.63 -3.21
CA ALA A 62 -1.33 -15.79 -2.01
C ALA A 62 -1.73 -14.46 -1.34
N GLN A 63 -0.98 -13.38 -1.58
CA GLN A 63 -1.18 -12.06 -0.96
C GLN A 63 -1.56 -10.99 -1.99
N ARG A 64 -1.48 -11.33 -3.28
CA ARG A 64 -1.77 -10.43 -4.38
C ARG A 64 -3.27 -10.19 -4.47
N PRO A 65 -3.73 -8.92 -4.42
CA PRO A 65 -5.14 -8.62 -4.62
C PRO A 65 -5.63 -9.09 -6.00
N PRO A 66 -6.92 -9.40 -6.16
CA PRO A 66 -7.47 -9.91 -7.43
C PRO A 66 -7.43 -8.88 -8.56
N VAL A 67 -7.32 -7.59 -8.24
CA VAL A 67 -7.17 -6.48 -9.18
C VAL A 67 -5.93 -5.66 -8.87
N PRO A 68 -5.33 -4.97 -9.86
CA PRO A 68 -4.24 -4.03 -9.61
C PRO A 68 -4.63 -2.94 -8.61
N PHE A 69 -3.64 -2.39 -7.92
CA PHE A 69 -3.87 -1.32 -6.95
C PHE A 69 -4.48 -0.09 -7.62
N ALA A 70 -5.58 0.39 -7.04
CA ALA A 70 -6.08 1.72 -7.34
C ALA A 70 -5.16 2.75 -6.65
N VAL A 71 -4.70 3.74 -7.42
CA VAL A 71 -3.90 4.86 -6.89
C VAL A 71 -4.82 6.04 -6.63
N GLN A 72 -4.81 6.53 -5.40
CA GLN A 72 -5.59 7.69 -4.97
C GLN A 72 -4.74 8.96 -5.03
N ALA A 73 -5.39 10.11 -5.20
CA ALA A 73 -4.70 11.39 -5.18
C ALA A 73 -4.30 11.79 -3.75
N ASP A 74 -3.04 12.15 -3.55
CA ASP A 74 -2.55 12.82 -2.35
C ASP A 74 -1.61 13.96 -2.73
N ARG A 75 -2.14 15.19 -2.65
CA ARG A 75 -1.43 16.42 -3.02
C ARG A 75 -0.37 16.85 -2.01
N THR A 76 -0.24 16.15 -0.89
CA THR A 76 0.83 16.41 0.09
C THR A 76 2.16 15.76 -0.30
N LEU A 77 2.13 14.83 -1.26
CA LEU A 77 3.31 14.14 -1.79
C LEU A 77 3.97 14.95 -2.91
N ALA A 78 5.27 14.75 -3.09
CA ALA A 78 5.97 15.27 -4.27
C ALA A 78 5.67 14.43 -5.52
N PRO A 79 5.80 15.00 -6.73
CA PRO A 79 5.76 14.23 -7.98
C PRO A 79 6.73 13.05 -7.94
N GLY A 80 6.28 11.89 -8.42
CA GLY A 80 7.05 10.64 -8.37
C GLY A 80 7.16 9.98 -6.99
N GLN A 81 6.50 10.50 -5.96
CA GLN A 81 6.37 9.80 -4.68
C GLN A 81 5.03 9.06 -4.57
N VAL A 82 5.08 7.91 -3.90
CA VAL A 82 3.90 7.10 -3.59
C VAL A 82 3.90 6.80 -2.09
N ARG A 83 2.79 7.11 -1.41
CA ARG A 83 2.51 6.61 -0.06
C ARG A 83 1.79 5.28 -0.16
N ILE A 84 2.33 4.29 0.54
CA ILE A 84 1.73 2.97 0.70
C ILE A 84 1.16 2.92 2.12
N GLU A 85 -0.15 2.76 2.21
CA GLU A 85 -0.85 2.51 3.47
C GLU A 85 -1.16 1.02 3.57
N LEU A 86 -0.66 0.39 4.63
CA LEU A 86 -0.82 -1.02 4.94
C LEU A 86 -1.72 -1.14 6.16
N ARG A 87 -2.73 -2.00 6.07
CA ARG A 87 -3.47 -2.45 7.26
C ARG A 87 -3.18 -3.92 7.48
N HIS A 88 -2.62 -4.21 8.63
CA HIS A 88 -2.48 -5.59 9.10
C HIS A 88 -3.78 -6.00 9.80
N GLY A 89 -4.26 -7.21 9.50
CA GLY A 89 -5.31 -7.82 10.31
C GLY A 89 -4.82 -7.99 11.74
N ALA A 90 -5.72 -7.88 12.73
CA ALA A 90 -5.34 -8.12 14.11
C ALA A 90 -4.73 -9.53 14.24
N PRO A 91 -3.60 -9.69 14.97
CA PRO A 91 -3.14 -11.02 15.33
C PRO A 91 -4.24 -11.69 16.16
N GLN A 92 -4.67 -12.86 15.71
CA GLN A 92 -5.66 -13.73 16.36
C GLN A 92 -5.02 -14.53 17.50
#